data_AF-V4SIW5-F1
#
_entry.id   AF-V4SIW5-F1
#
_cell.length_a   1.000
_cell.length_b   1.000
_cell.length_c   1.000
_cell.angle_alpha   90.00
_cell.angle_beta   90.00
_cell.angle_gamma   90.00
#
_symmetry.space_group_name_H-M   'P 1'
#
loop_
_entity.id
_entity.type
_entity.pdbx_description
1 polymer ?
#
loop_
_entity_poly.entity_id
_entity_poly.type
_entity_poly.pdbx_seq_one_letter_code
_entity_poly.pdbx_strand_id
1 'polypeptide(L)'
;MMGHISPFQNLQKLDLSHLPALKSIYWKPLPFAHLKEMVVHWCDRLKKLPLDSNSAKERKFVIRGRADWWNRLQWEDEATQIAFHSCFHLMKYKFLSGGCKI
;
A
#
# COMPACT_ATOMS: atom_id res chain seq x y z
N MET A 1 7.49 -26.22 18.42
CA MET A 1 7.28 -24.76 18.24
C MET A 1 6.82 -24.53 16.81
N MET A 2 5.53 -24.30 16.58
CA MET A 2 5.06 -23.87 15.26
C MET A 2 5.51 -22.41 15.11
N GLY A 3 6.50 -22.17 14.25
CA GLY A 3 6.92 -20.81 13.94
C GLY A 3 5.71 -20.02 13.46
N HIS A 4 5.49 -18.84 14.03
CA HIS A 4 4.50 -17.91 13.52
C HIS A 4 4.99 -17.45 12.14
N ILE A 5 4.52 -18.11 11.08
CA ILE A 5 4.80 -17.70 9.71
C ILE A 5 4.05 -16.39 9.52
N SER A 6 4.75 -15.27 9.68
CA SER A 6 4.14 -13.98 9.41
C SER A 6 3.98 -13.85 7.89
N PRO A 7 2.74 -13.69 7.40
CA PRO A 7 2.50 -13.63 5.97
C PRO A 7 3.23 -12.43 5.36
N PHE A 8 3.75 -12.62 4.15
CA PHE A 8 4.46 -11.59 3.38
C PHE A 8 5.73 -11.03 4.03
N GLN A 9 6.39 -11.78 4.93
CA GLN A 9 7.62 -11.34 5.58
C GLN A 9 8.68 -10.82 4.61
N ASN A 10 8.87 -11.47 3.46
CA ASN A 10 9.89 -11.08 2.47
C ASN A 10 9.34 -10.21 1.34
N LEU A 11 8.09 -9.74 1.42
CA LEU A 11 7.48 -8.95 0.37
C LEU A 11 8.13 -7.56 0.32
N GLN A 12 8.73 -7.23 -0.82
CA GLN A 12 9.40 -5.94 -1.02
C GLN A 12 8.58 -4.93 -1.82
N LYS A 13 7.68 -5.42 -2.69
CA LYS A 13 6.82 -4.60 -3.53
C LYS A 13 5.41 -5.17 -3.58
N LEU A 14 4.41 -4.30 -3.42
CA LEU A 14 3.00 -4.63 -3.63
C LEU A 14 2.43 -3.71 -4.72
N ASP A 15 1.90 -4.30 -5.79
CA ASP A 15 1.23 -3.58 -6.87
C ASP A 15 -0.22 -4.02 -6.97
N LEU A 16 -1.15 -3.07 -6.83
CA LEU A 16 -2.58 -3.27 -6.92
C LEU A 16 -3.11 -2.40 -8.03
N SER A 17 -3.48 -3.03 -9.14
CA SER A 17 -3.86 -2.35 -10.37
C SER A 17 -5.19 -2.89 -10.90
N HIS A 18 -6.14 -1.99 -11.21
CA HIS A 18 -7.43 -2.32 -11.83
C HIS A 18 -8.30 -3.28 -11.01
N LEU A 19 -8.37 -3.06 -9.69
CA LEU A 19 -9.18 -3.86 -8.77
C LEU A 19 -10.34 -3.02 -8.18
N PRO A 20 -11.37 -2.67 -8.97
CA PRO A 20 -12.41 -1.73 -8.55
C PRO A 20 -13.29 -2.28 -7.41
N ALA A 21 -13.34 -3.60 -7.23
CA ALA A 21 -14.10 -4.26 -6.17
C ALA A 21 -13.29 -4.52 -4.89
N LEU A 22 -11.96 -4.31 -4.90
CA LEU A 22 -11.10 -4.60 -3.75
C LEU A 22 -11.39 -3.63 -2.61
N LYS A 23 -11.80 -4.15 -1.44
CA LYS A 23 -12.15 -3.35 -0.26
C LYS A 23 -11.04 -3.31 0.79
N SER A 24 -10.35 -4.43 0.96
CA SER A 24 -9.22 -4.61 1.86
C SER A 24 -8.26 -5.65 1.27
N ILE A 25 -6.99 -5.55 1.63
CA ILE A 25 -5.95 -6.52 1.26
C ILE A 25 -5.89 -7.65 2.30
N TYR A 26 -6.07 -7.32 3.59
CA TYR A 26 -6.06 -8.29 4.68
C TYR A 26 -6.97 -7.83 5.83
N TRP A 27 -7.46 -8.77 6.64
CA TRP A 27 -8.40 -8.47 7.74
C TRP A 27 -7.71 -7.93 9.01
N LYS A 28 -6.37 -8.02 9.09
CA LYS A 28 -5.54 -7.50 10.20
C LYS A 28 -4.39 -6.64 9.63
N PRO A 29 -3.84 -5.70 10.41
CA PRO A 29 -2.57 -5.07 10.06
C PRO A 29 -1.48 -6.13 9.86
N LEU A 30 -0.66 -5.96 8.83
CA LEU A 30 0.43 -6.88 8.49
C LEU A 30 1.77 -6.24 8.82
N PRO A 31 2.67 -6.97 9.51
CA PRO A 31 4.02 -6.48 9.75
C PRO A 31 4.83 -6.56 8.45
N PHE A 32 4.82 -5.47 7.67
CA PHE A 32 5.57 -5.37 6.42
C PHE A 32 7.06 -5.11 6.70
N ALA A 33 7.76 -6.14 7.16
CA ALA A 33 9.16 -6.02 7.57
C ALA A 33 10.12 -5.61 6.44
N HIS A 34 9.82 -5.96 5.18
CA HIS A 34 10.72 -5.70 4.05
C HIS A 34 10.08 -4.90 2.90
N LEU A 35 8.86 -4.39 3.09
CA LEU A 35 8.16 -3.66 2.04
C LEU A 35 8.81 -2.30 1.79
N LYS A 36 9.17 -2.04 0.54
CA LYS A 36 9.82 -0.81 0.07
C LYS A 36 8.89 0.04 -0.76
N GLU A 37 8.00 -0.58 -1.52
CA GLU A 37 7.08 0.13 -2.42
C GLU A 37 5.68 -0.50 -2.40
N MET A 38 4.66 0.35 -2.29
CA MET A 38 3.26 -0.01 -2.52
C MET A 38 2.70 0.88 -3.63
N VAL A 39 2.11 0.27 -4.65
CA VAL A 39 1.50 0.96 -5.79
C VAL A 39 0.02 0.62 -5.82
N VAL A 40 -0.84 1.63 -5.83
CA VAL A 40 -2.30 1.46 -5.89
C VAL A 40 -2.86 2.28 -7.04
N HIS A 41 -3.48 1.60 -8.00
CA HIS A 41 -4.02 2.17 -9.22
C HIS A 41 -5.40 1.57 -9.53
N TRP A 42 -6.39 2.42 -9.82
CA TRP A 42 -7.78 1.99 -10.11
C TRP A 42 -8.38 1.01 -9.08
N CYS A 43 -8.12 1.27 -7.80
CA CYS A 43 -8.66 0.49 -6.68
C CYS A 43 -9.62 1.36 -5.84
N ASP A 44 -10.69 1.83 -6.47
CA ASP A 44 -11.53 2.90 -5.92
C ASP A 44 -12.27 2.54 -4.62
N ARG A 45 -12.45 1.24 -4.37
CA ARG A 45 -13.09 0.73 -3.14
C ARG A 45 -12.11 0.36 -2.05
N LEU A 46 -10.80 0.46 -2.29
CA LEU A 46 -9.77 0.12 -1.31
C LEU A 46 -9.67 1.26 -0.30
N LYS A 47 -10.30 1.08 0.86
CA LYS A 47 -10.34 2.09 1.92
C LYS A 47 -9.37 1.82 3.05
N LYS A 48 -8.89 0.58 3.20
CA LYS A 48 -7.99 0.19 4.29
C LYS A 48 -6.73 -0.44 3.73
N LEU A 49 -5.60 -0.06 4.31
CA LEU A 49 -4.30 -0.68 4.06
C LEU A 49 -3.93 -1.52 5.28
N PRO A 50 -3.35 -2.72 5.10
CA PRO A 50 -2.90 -3.53 6.22
C PRO A 50 -1.54 -3.03 6.74
N LEU A 51 -1.42 -1.73 6.99
CA LEU A 51 -0.22 -1.06 7.52
C LEU A 51 -0.42 -0.79 9.02
N ASP A 52 0.64 -0.95 9.79
CA ASP A 52 0.71 -0.52 11.20
C ASP A 52 1.74 0.61 11.37
N SER A 53 1.61 1.36 12.46
CA SER A 53 2.55 2.47 12.80
C SER A 53 4.00 2.01 12.97
N ASN A 54 4.23 0.73 13.28
CA ASN A 54 5.58 0.15 13.39
C ASN A 54 6.26 0.00 12.01
N SER A 55 5.48 -0.21 10.95
CA SER A 55 5.99 -0.33 9.58
C SER A 55 6.57 1.00 9.04
N ALA A 56 6.23 2.14 9.65
CA ALA A 56 6.72 3.45 9.25
C ALA A 56 8.05 3.87 9.89
N LYS A 57 8.47 3.23 10.99
CA LYS A 57 9.45 3.84 11.93
C LYS A 57 10.89 3.98 11.41
N GLU A 58 11.34 3.27 10.39
CA GLU A 58 12.78 3.25 10.08
C GLU A 58 13.15 3.09 8.59
N ARG A 59 12.20 3.13 7.66
CA ARG A 59 12.46 2.66 6.28
C ARG A 59 11.99 3.64 5.21
N LYS A 60 12.76 3.74 4.12
CA LYS A 60 12.38 4.41 2.86
C LYS A 60 11.25 3.61 2.20
N PHE A 61 10.06 3.69 2.76
CA PHE A 61 8.85 3.11 2.21
C PHE A 61 8.11 4.15 1.38
N VAL A 62 7.71 3.78 0.17
CA VAL A 62 7.03 4.66 -0.77
C VAL A 62 5.65 4.10 -1.08
N ILE A 63 4.62 4.92 -0.92
CA ILE A 63 3.26 4.60 -1.36
C ILE A 63 2.95 5.47 -2.58
N ARG A 64 2.57 4.84 -3.69
CA ARG A 64 2.16 5.53 -4.92
C ARG A 64 0.69 5.29 -5.18
N GLY A 65 -0.04 6.36 -5.45
CA GLY A 65 -1.43 6.26 -5.86
C GLY A 65 -2.01 7.59 -6.28
N ARG A 66 -3.31 7.60 -6.57
CA ARG A 66 -4.02 8.86 -6.85
C ARG A 66 -4.32 9.60 -5.54
N ALA A 67 -4.32 10.94 -5.60
CA ALA A 67 -4.61 11.76 -4.43
C ALA A 67 -6.04 11.58 -3.89
N ASP A 68 -7.02 11.38 -4.77
CA ASP A 68 -8.42 11.12 -4.39
C ASP A 68 -8.54 9.85 -3.55
N TRP A 69 -7.83 8.80 -3.94
CA TRP A 69 -7.74 7.55 -3.19
C TRP A 69 -7.05 7.76 -1.84
N TRP A 70 -5.87 8.41 -1.83
CA TRP A 70 -5.10 8.66 -0.61
C TRP A 70 -5.92 9.41 0.45
N ASN A 71 -6.64 10.45 0.04
CA ASN A 71 -7.47 11.26 0.94
C ASN A 71 -8.73 10.53 1.46
N ARG A 72 -9.11 9.40 0.84
CA ARG A 72 -10.28 8.59 1.24
C ARG A 72 -9.89 7.37 2.09
N LEU A 73 -8.60 7.16 2.33
CA LEU A 73 -8.13 6.07 3.18
C LEU A 73 -8.63 6.24 4.62
N GLN A 74 -9.14 5.14 5.16
CA GLN A 74 -9.48 4.99 6.57
C GLN A 74 -8.29 4.35 7.26
N TRP A 75 -7.51 5.18 7.95
CA TRP A 75 -6.38 4.76 8.75
C TRP A 75 -6.85 4.09 10.05
N GLU A 76 -6.04 3.17 10.58
CA GLU A 76 -6.34 2.50 11.85
C GLU A 76 -6.32 3.48 13.02
N ASP A 77 -5.33 4.39 13.01
CA ASP A 77 -5.13 5.42 14.03
C ASP A 77 -4.41 6.64 13.42
N GLU A 78 -4.52 7.78 14.11
CA GLU A 78 -3.92 9.05 13.68
C GLU A 78 -2.39 8.98 13.62
N ALA A 79 -1.75 8.21 14.50
CA ALA A 79 -0.29 8.06 14.50
C ALA A 79 0.19 7.32 13.24
N THR A 80 -0.54 6.29 12.79
CA THR A 80 -0.30 5.59 11.53
C THR A 80 -0.46 6.55 10.36
N GLN A 81 -1.52 7.37 10.32
CA GLN A 81 -1.70 8.38 9.26
C GLN A 81 -0.52 9.37 9.20
N ILE A 82 -0.12 9.91 10.35
CA ILE A 82 1.00 10.86 10.45
C ILE A 82 2.30 10.20 10.00
N ALA A 83 2.55 8.96 10.43
CA ALA A 83 3.79 8.25 10.14
C ALA A 83 3.96 7.95 8.63
N PHE A 84 2.86 7.72 7.89
CA PHE A 84 2.90 7.48 6.44
C PHE A 84 2.67 8.74 5.59
N HIS A 85 2.42 9.90 6.20
CA HIS A 85 2.12 11.13 5.46
C HIS A 85 3.26 11.53 4.50
N SER A 86 4.51 11.37 4.92
CA SER A 86 5.70 11.67 4.10
C SER A 86 6.07 10.56 3.10
N CYS A 87 5.47 9.37 3.22
CA CYS A 87 5.72 8.23 2.33
C CYS A 87 4.93 8.32 1.02
N PHE A 88 3.88 9.13 0.97
CA PHE A 88 3.00 9.21 -0.19
C PHE A 88 3.59 10.02 -1.33
N HIS A 89 3.58 9.43 -2.52
CA HIS A 89 3.98 10.04 -3.76
C HIS A 89 2.83 9.94 -4.76
N LEU A 90 2.37 11.10 -5.25
CA LEU A 90 1.37 11.13 -6.30
C LEU A 90 1.86 10.31 -7.50
N MET A 91 1.05 9.35 -7.93
CA MET A 91 1.26 8.68 -9.20
C MET A 91 0.98 9.68 -10.31
N LYS A 92 2.04 10.30 -10.86
CA LYS A 92 1.93 11.08 -12.09
C LYS A 92 1.58 10.10 -13.20
N TYR A 93 0.46 10.31 -13.88
CA TYR A 93 0.10 9.56 -15.08
C TYR A 93 1.25 9.68 -16.08
N LYS A 94 2.16 8.70 -16.10
CA LYS A 94 2.84 8.37 -17.33
C LYS A 94 1.83 7.53 -18.08
N PHE A 95 1.29 8.08 -19.17
CA PHE A 95 0.89 7.21 -20.26
C PHE A 95 2.08 6.28 -20.49
N LEU A 96 1.98 5.03 -20.04
CA LEU A 96 2.80 3.99 -20.62
C LEU A 96 2.26 3.87 -22.04
N SER A 97 2.85 4.65 -22.96
CA SER A 97 2.89 4.31 -24.38
C SER A 97 3.66 2.99 -24.47
N GLY A 98 2.95 1.92 -24.15
CA GLY A 98 3.43 0.56 -24.02
C GLY A 98 2.21 -0.33 -24.07
N GLY A 99 1.41 -0.14 -25.13
CA GLY A 99 0.44 -1.15 -25.52
C GLY A 99 1.17 -2.49 -25.63
N CYS A 100 0.55 -3.53 -25.11
CA CYS A 100 0.91 -4.89 -25.44
C CYS A 100 0.86 -5.00 -26.96
N LYS A 101 2.01 -5.06 -27.64
CA LYS A 101 2.05 -5.52 -29.02
C LYS A 101 1.82 -7.03 -28.96
N ILE A 102 0.63 -7.43 -29.38
CA ILE A 102 0.35 -8.81 -29.82
C ILE A 102 0.86 -8.92 -31.25
#